data_AF-A0A9I9E1K7-F1
#
_entry.id   AF-A0A9I9E1K7-F1
#
_cell.length_a   1.000
_cell.length_b   1.000
_cell.length_c   1.000
_cell.angle_alpha   90.00
_cell.angle_beta   90.00
_cell.angle_gamma   90.00
#
_symmetry.space_group_name_H-M   'P 1'
#
loop_
_entity.id
_entity.type
_entity.pdbx_description
1 polymer ?
#
loop_
_entity_poly.entity_id
_entity_poly.type
_entity_poly.pdbx_seq_one_letter_code
_entity_poly.pdbx_strand_id
1 'polypeptide(L)'
;MTVWDPTYPRKEAWLFFFAKPTSENVIWKAQWMPLKAVIYRCRDFHGVSLLGPWGGVNYTPLLAFCQVWLKQFIPPTHNMQESDFSYHPEDCQGKKRQAVCAWKSVRKIKTKDITKELLVGTRHGRQTKRRI
;
A
#
# COMPACT_ATOMS: atom_id res chain seq x y z
N MET A 1 -14.59 3.44 25.02
CA MET A 1 -13.78 3.03 23.86
C MET A 1 -13.40 4.29 23.10
N THR A 2 -12.13 4.68 23.08
CA THR A 2 -11.68 5.84 22.31
C THR A 2 -11.70 5.46 20.84
N VAL A 3 -12.61 6.07 20.08
CA VAL A 3 -12.64 6.02 18.62
C VAL A 3 -11.25 6.42 18.13
N TRP A 4 -10.60 5.56 17.36
CA TRP A 4 -9.32 5.85 16.73
C TRP A 4 -9.50 7.12 15.89
N ASP A 5 -8.91 8.22 16.35
CA ASP A 5 -8.99 9.51 15.68
C ASP A 5 -7.88 9.58 14.60
N PRO A 6 -8.22 9.59 13.29
CA PRO A 6 -7.25 9.61 12.21
C PRO A 6 -6.46 10.92 12.09
N THR A 7 -6.68 11.89 12.98
CA THR A 7 -5.99 13.18 13.01
C THR A 7 -4.54 13.00 13.50
N TYR A 8 -3.70 12.44 12.61
CA TYR A 8 -2.24 12.31 12.71
C TYR A 8 -1.75 11.40 13.85
N PRO A 9 -1.62 10.09 13.62
CA PRO A 9 -1.08 9.21 14.64
C PRO A 9 0.40 9.56 14.88
N ARG A 10 0.70 10.09 16.06
CA ARG A 10 2.07 10.25 16.54
C ARG A 10 2.69 8.86 16.78
N LYS A 11 4.02 8.80 16.85
CA LYS A 11 4.73 7.54 17.12
C LYS A 11 4.20 6.84 18.36
N GLU A 12 3.88 7.58 19.41
CA GLU A 12 3.37 7.08 20.68
C GLU A 12 1.98 6.44 20.53
N ALA A 13 1.12 6.99 19.66
CA ALA A 13 -0.19 6.43 19.37
C ALA A 13 -0.07 5.06 18.67
N TRP A 14 0.89 4.93 17.75
CA TRP A 14 1.20 3.65 17.13
C TRP A 14 1.75 2.64 18.12
N LEU A 15 2.68 3.04 18.99
CA LEU A 15 3.24 2.17 20.02
C LEU A 15 2.13 1.66 20.96
N PHE A 16 1.21 2.54 21.37
CA PHE A 16 0.07 2.13 22.20
C PHE A 16 -0.88 1.18 21.46
N PHE A 17 -1.19 1.45 20.18
CA PHE A 17 -2.03 0.60 19.35
C PHE A 17 -1.42 -0.81 19.16
N PHE A 18 -0.13 -0.89 18.83
CA PHE A 18 0.56 -2.15 18.60
C PHE A 18 0.96 -2.89 19.89
N ALA A 19 0.94 -2.24 21.05
CA ALA A 19 1.17 -2.90 22.33
C ALA A 19 0.02 -3.81 22.76
N LYS A 20 -1.21 -3.56 22.26
CA LYS A 20 -2.41 -4.30 22.66
C LYS A 20 -3.32 -4.65 21.46
N PRO A 21 -2.82 -5.38 20.44
CA PRO A 21 -3.66 -5.84 19.36
C PRO A 21 -4.67 -6.87 19.88
N THR A 22 -5.94 -6.70 19.52
CA THR A 22 -6.99 -7.72 19.74
C THR A 22 -7.09 -8.62 18.51
N SER A 23 -7.74 -9.77 18.65
CA SER A 23 -8.05 -10.66 17.52
C SER A 23 -8.92 -9.97 16.45
N GLU A 24 -9.76 -9.01 16.83
CA GLU A 24 -10.57 -8.20 15.91
C GLU A 24 -9.70 -7.26 15.05
N ASN A 25 -8.55 -6.83 15.57
CA ASN A 25 -7.61 -5.94 14.88
C ASN A 25 -6.71 -6.68 13.87
N VAL A 26 -6.64 -8.01 13.93
CA VAL A 26 -5.71 -8.83 13.14
C VAL A 26 -6.47 -9.86 12.31
N ILE A 27 -6.35 -9.75 10.99
CA ILE A 27 -6.89 -10.74 10.06
C ILE A 27 -5.76 -11.64 9.57
N TRP A 28 -5.74 -12.88 10.04
CA TRP A 28 -4.82 -13.89 9.53
C TRP A 28 -5.26 -14.35 8.13
N LYS A 29 -4.30 -14.39 7.19
CA LYS A 29 -4.51 -14.94 5.84
C LYS A 29 -3.45 -15.99 5.53
N ALA A 30 -3.84 -17.25 5.51
CA ALA A 30 -3.04 -18.38 5.07
C ALA A 30 -2.97 -18.47 3.53
N GLN A 31 -1.90 -19.08 3.02
CA GLN A 31 -1.60 -19.20 1.59
C GLN A 31 -2.68 -19.92 0.79
N TRP A 32 -3.36 -20.89 1.40
CA TRP A 32 -4.45 -21.67 0.78
C TRP A 32 -5.81 -20.99 0.86
N MET A 33 -5.95 -19.86 1.57
CA MET A 33 -7.22 -19.15 1.60
C MET A 33 -7.46 -18.39 0.30
N PRO A 34 -8.66 -18.51 -0.30
CA PRO A 34 -8.97 -17.80 -1.54
C PRO A 34 -8.94 -16.29 -1.31
N LEU A 35 -8.02 -15.63 -2.01
CA LEU A 35 -7.94 -14.18 -2.05
C LEU A 35 -9.11 -13.66 -2.88
N LYS A 36 -10.20 -13.24 -2.21
CA LYS A 36 -11.39 -12.70 -2.89
C LYS A 36 -11.09 -11.40 -3.64
N ALA A 37 -10.37 -10.49 -2.99
CA ALA A 37 -9.84 -9.28 -3.60
C ALA A 37 -8.68 -8.73 -2.76
N VAL A 38 -7.66 -8.22 -3.44
CA VAL A 38 -6.45 -7.67 -2.83
C VAL A 38 -6.46 -6.16 -3.01
N ILE A 39 -6.13 -5.41 -1.97
CA ILE A 39 -5.85 -3.98 -2.10
C ILE A 39 -4.56 -3.84 -2.90
N TYR A 40 -4.56 -3.08 -3.99
CA TYR A 40 -3.35 -2.93 -4.82
C TYR A 40 -2.90 -1.48 -5.00
N ARG A 41 -3.81 -0.51 -4.81
CA ARG A 41 -3.47 0.92 -4.82
C ARG A 41 -4.49 1.77 -4.08
N CYS A 42 -4.07 2.98 -3.70
CA CYS A 42 -4.91 4.00 -3.10
C CYS A 42 -4.97 5.24 -4.00
N ARG A 43 -6.18 5.72 -4.32
CA ARG A 43 -6.39 6.88 -5.21
C ARG A 43 -5.62 6.76 -6.54
N ASP A 44 -4.61 7.62 -6.73
CA ASP A 44 -3.78 7.75 -7.93
C ASP A 44 -2.33 7.29 -7.67
N PHE A 45 -2.04 6.83 -6.45
CA PHE A 45 -0.74 6.23 -6.14
C PHE A 45 -0.59 4.88 -6.85
N HIS A 46 0.64 4.53 -7.22
CA HIS A 46 0.95 3.21 -7.80
C HIS A 46 0.98 2.07 -6.78
N GLY A 47 0.84 2.39 -5.50
CA GLY A 47 0.83 1.46 -4.39
C GLY A 47 -0.07 1.92 -3.24
N VAL A 48 0.23 1.40 -2.06
CA VAL A 48 -0.52 1.59 -0.82
C VAL A 48 0.46 2.08 0.23
N SER A 49 0.28 3.30 0.73
CA SER A 49 1.10 3.83 1.81
C SER A 49 0.76 3.13 3.12
N LEU A 50 1.54 2.15 3.55
CA LEU A 50 1.40 1.51 4.85
C LEU A 50 1.86 2.48 5.93
N LEU A 51 0.98 2.77 6.87
CA LEU A 51 1.27 3.62 8.01
C LEU A 51 1.76 2.74 9.16
N GLY A 52 2.89 3.10 9.75
CA GLY A 52 3.46 2.42 10.91
C GLY A 52 4.06 3.41 11.89
N PRO A 53 4.78 2.96 12.94
CA PRO A 53 5.32 3.80 14.01
C PRO A 53 6.43 4.75 13.59
N TRP A 54 7.11 4.44 12.49
CA TRP A 54 8.24 5.22 11.97
C TRP A 54 7.86 6.15 10.82
N GLY A 55 6.61 6.08 10.37
CA GLY A 55 6.07 6.90 9.28
C GLY A 55 5.24 6.08 8.30
N GLY A 56 5.25 6.49 7.04
CA GLY A 56 4.60 5.78 5.94
C GLY A 56 5.61 5.19 4.97
N VAL A 57 5.39 3.96 4.53
CA VAL A 57 6.15 3.32 3.45
C VAL A 57 5.21 2.90 2.34
N ASN A 58 5.60 3.12 1.09
CA ASN A 58 4.86 2.68 -0.06
C ASN A 58 5.04 1.19 -0.27
N TYR A 59 3.95 0.46 -0.09
CA TYR A 59 3.88 -0.94 -0.39
C TYR A 59 3.23 -1.13 -1.76
N THR A 60 3.84 -1.95 -2.60
CA THR A 60 3.23 -2.37 -3.87
C THR A 60 2.80 -3.83 -3.72
N PRO A 61 1.55 -4.10 -3.30
CA PRO A 61 1.03 -5.46 -3.11
C PRO A 61 1.28 -6.36 -4.32
N LEU A 62 1.15 -5.84 -5.54
CA LEU A 62 1.40 -6.60 -6.76
C LEU A 62 2.84 -7.15 -6.84
N LEU A 63 3.85 -6.44 -6.33
CA LEU A 63 5.22 -6.95 -6.23
C LEU A 63 5.32 -8.13 -5.28
N ALA A 64 4.69 -8.03 -4.10
CA ALA A 64 4.69 -9.11 -3.14
C ALA A 64 4.03 -10.35 -3.72
N PHE A 65 2.95 -10.20 -4.50
CA PHE A 65 2.30 -11.32 -5.21
C PHE A 65 3.20 -11.98 -6.27
N CYS A 66 4.05 -11.21 -6.95
CA CYS A 66 5.07 -11.76 -7.86
C CYS A 66 6.10 -12.64 -7.14
N GLN A 67 6.34 -12.45 -5.84
CA GLN A 67 7.29 -13.27 -5.08
C GLN A 67 6.74 -14.65 -4.75
N VAL A 68 5.42 -14.83 -4.73
CA VAL A 68 4.80 -16.04 -4.19
C VAL A 68 4.23 -16.96 -5.28
N TRP A 69 3.68 -16.42 -6.38
CA TRP A 69 2.88 -17.24 -7.32
C TRP A 69 2.75 -16.72 -8.76
N LEU A 70 3.35 -15.59 -9.13
CA LEU A 70 3.08 -14.94 -10.42
C LEU A 70 4.34 -14.64 -11.23
N LYS A 71 4.19 -14.61 -12.56
CA LYS A 71 5.27 -14.28 -13.51
C LYS A 71 5.90 -12.94 -13.11
N GLN A 72 7.22 -12.89 -13.00
CA GLN A 72 7.95 -11.67 -12.65
C GLN A 72 7.54 -10.52 -13.59
N PHE A 73 7.16 -9.39 -12.98
CA PHE A 73 6.76 -8.17 -13.66
C PHE A 73 7.43 -6.97 -13.00
N ILE A 74 7.84 -5.99 -13.81
CA ILE A 74 8.43 -4.74 -13.34
C ILE A 74 7.29 -3.74 -13.17
N PRO A 75 6.88 -3.42 -11.93
CA PRO A 75 5.84 -2.43 -11.69
C PRO A 75 6.32 -1.03 -12.07
N PRO A 76 5.40 -0.08 -12.24
CA PRO A 76 5.76 1.33 -12.29
C PRO A 76 6.41 1.72 -10.95
N THR A 77 7.70 2.04 -10.99
CA THR A 77 8.47 2.53 -9.83
C THR A 77 8.55 4.05 -9.78
N HIS A 78 7.99 4.75 -10.78
CA HIS A 78 7.92 6.20 -10.76
C HIS A 78 7.06 6.66 -9.58
N ASN A 79 7.55 7.68 -8.86
CA ASN A 79 6.89 8.31 -7.72
C ASN A 79 6.72 7.40 -6.49
N MET A 80 7.41 6.25 -6.46
CA MET A 80 7.25 5.27 -5.39
C MET A 80 7.80 5.81 -4.05
N GLN A 81 8.91 6.54 -4.07
CA GLN A 81 9.51 7.23 -2.93
C GLN A 81 8.70 8.47 -2.47
N GLU A 82 7.85 9.05 -3.31
CA GLU A 82 7.14 10.29 -2.97
C GLU A 82 6.12 10.08 -1.84
N SER A 83 5.58 8.87 -1.76
CA SER A 83 4.66 8.45 -0.70
C SER A 83 5.33 8.00 0.60
N ASP A 84 6.67 7.91 0.63
CA ASP A 84 7.41 7.58 1.86
C ASP A 84 7.58 8.84 2.72
N PHE A 85 7.42 8.67 4.03
CA PHE A 85 7.65 9.74 5.00
C PHE A 85 7.98 9.20 6.37
N SER A 86 8.69 9.99 7.19
CA SER A 86 8.89 9.74 8.61
C SER A 86 8.02 10.67 9.46
N TYR A 87 7.88 10.41 10.76
CA TYR A 87 7.17 11.34 11.66
C TYR A 87 7.98 12.58 12.08
N HIS A 88 9.15 12.85 11.48
CA HIS A 88 9.98 14.00 11.87
C HIS A 88 9.25 15.35 11.66
N PRO A 89 9.34 16.29 12.61
CA PRO A 89 8.49 17.49 12.64
C PRO A 89 8.56 18.37 11.39
N GLU A 90 9.72 18.43 10.75
CA GLU A 90 10.06 19.49 9.79
C GLU A 90 9.30 19.42 8.44
N ASP A 91 8.77 18.25 8.00
CA ASP A 91 8.28 18.13 6.60
C ASP A 91 7.16 17.10 6.33
N CYS A 92 6.57 16.51 7.37
CA CYS A 92 5.77 15.28 7.20
C CYS A 92 4.24 15.45 7.24
N GLN A 93 3.71 16.60 7.66
CA GLN A 93 2.26 16.72 7.91
C GLN A 93 1.43 16.62 6.63
N GLY A 94 1.90 17.21 5.52
CA GLY A 94 1.26 17.11 4.21
C GLY A 94 1.20 15.67 3.71
N LYS A 95 2.33 14.94 3.78
CA LYS A 95 2.43 13.54 3.36
C LYS A 95 1.56 12.61 4.22
N LYS A 96 1.51 12.82 5.55
CA LYS A 96 0.58 12.09 6.44
C LYS A 96 -0.87 12.27 6.02
N ARG A 97 -1.29 13.53 5.82
CA ARG A 97 -2.66 13.85 5.40
C ARG A 97 -2.97 13.21 4.06
N GLN A 98 -2.05 13.26 3.12
CA GLN A 98 -2.20 12.67 1.79
C GLN A 98 -2.37 11.16 1.86
N ALA A 99 -1.54 10.47 2.65
CA ALA A 99 -1.65 9.03 2.88
C ALA A 99 -3.01 8.67 3.49
N VAL A 100 -3.40 9.31 4.61
CA VAL A 100 -4.69 9.07 5.25
C VAL A 100 -5.87 9.35 4.30
N CYS A 101 -5.78 10.39 3.48
CA CYS A 101 -6.80 10.67 2.45
C CYS A 101 -6.81 9.61 1.34
N ALA A 102 -5.66 9.09 0.94
CA ALA A 102 -5.57 8.04 -0.07
C ALA A 102 -6.24 6.73 0.41
N TRP A 103 -6.13 6.41 1.70
CA TRP A 103 -6.81 5.27 2.33
C TRP A 103 -8.34 5.35 2.27
N LYS A 104 -8.93 6.55 2.12
CA LYS A 104 -10.37 6.70 1.88
C LYS A 104 -10.79 6.24 0.47
N SER A 105 -9.83 6.03 -0.44
CA SER A 105 -10.06 5.66 -1.84
C SER A 105 -9.28 4.41 -2.23
N VAL A 106 -9.39 3.36 -1.40
CA VAL A 106 -8.77 2.06 -1.61
C VAL A 106 -9.35 1.38 -2.86
N ARG A 107 -8.49 1.00 -3.80
CA ARG A 107 -8.86 0.17 -4.96
C ARG A 107 -8.44 -1.28 -4.72
N LYS A 108 -9.37 -2.20 -4.96
CA LYS A 108 -9.18 -3.65 -4.83
C LYS A 108 -9.24 -4.31 -6.19
N ILE A 109 -8.45 -5.37 -6.37
CA ILE A 109 -8.43 -6.21 -7.56
C ILE A 109 -8.75 -7.65 -7.20
N LYS A 110 -9.57 -8.31 -8.04
CA LYS A 110 -9.84 -9.75 -7.89
C LYS A 110 -8.63 -10.54 -8.39
N THR A 111 -8.31 -11.64 -7.73
CA THR A 111 -7.13 -12.47 -8.04
C THR A 111 -7.08 -12.89 -9.51
N LYS A 112 -8.22 -13.25 -10.12
CA LYS A 112 -8.32 -13.59 -11.54
C LYS A 112 -7.96 -12.44 -12.50
N ASP A 113 -8.13 -11.20 -12.05
CA ASP A 113 -7.89 -10.00 -12.85
C ASP A 113 -6.48 -9.42 -12.60
N ILE A 114 -5.76 -9.88 -11.56
CA ILE A 114 -4.36 -9.52 -11.30
C ILE A 114 -3.49 -9.86 -12.53
N THR A 115 -3.69 -11.04 -13.12
CA THR A 115 -2.97 -11.45 -14.34
C THR A 115 -3.21 -10.47 -15.50
N LYS A 116 -4.40 -9.88 -15.62
CA LYS A 116 -4.69 -8.89 -16.66
C LYS A 116 -4.00 -7.56 -16.39
N GLU A 117 -4.00 -7.06 -15.16
CA GLU A 117 -3.27 -5.83 -14.81
C GLU A 117 -1.76 -5.96 -15.03
N LEU A 118 -1.17 -7.11 -14.71
CA LEU A 118 0.23 -7.40 -15.03
C LEU A 118 0.51 -7.35 -16.55
N LEU A 119 -0.46 -7.78 -17.37
CA LEU A 119 -0.37 -7.70 -18.84
C LEU A 119 -0.59 -6.28 -19.38
N VAL A 120 -1.36 -5.42 -18.69
CA VAL A 120 -1.55 -4.01 -19.07
C VAL A 120 -0.32 -3.18 -18.72
N GLY A 121 0.28 -3.42 -17.56
CA GLY A 121 1.53 -2.78 -17.14
C GLY A 121 2.71 -3.11 -18.07
N THR A 122 2.78 -4.35 -18.59
CA THR A 122 3.81 -4.72 -19.59
C THR A 122 3.64 -4.00 -20.93
N ARG A 123 2.41 -3.64 -21.34
CA ARG A 123 2.18 -2.84 -22.56
C ARG A 123 2.62 -1.39 -22.39
N HIS A 124 2.32 -0.77 -21.24
CA HIS A 124 2.78 0.60 -20.96
C HIS A 124 4.31 0.65 -20.82
N GLY A 125 4.94 -0.30 -20.10
CA GLY A 125 6.40 -0.38 -20.01
C GLY A 125 7.12 -0.65 -21.34
N ARG A 126 6.46 -1.33 -22.29
CA ARG A 126 6.97 -1.50 -23.66
C ARG A 126 6.84 -0.24 -24.51
N GLN A 127 5.82 0.59 -24.30
CA GLN A 127 5.70 1.87 -25.01
C GLN A 127 6.78 2.86 -24.56
N THR A 128 7.16 2.87 -23.27
CA THR A 128 8.23 3.76 -22.78
C THR A 128 9.62 3.34 -23.28
N LYS A 129 9.84 2.05 -23.56
CA LYS A 129 11.10 1.55 -24.15
C LYS A 129 11.24 1.72 -25.67
N ARG A 130 10.19 2.19 -26.37
CA ARG A 130 10.22 2.47 -27.82
C ARG A 130 10.47 3.95 -28.16
N ARG A 131 10.82 4.77 -27.16
CA ARG A 131 11.10 6.21 -27.30
C ARG A 131 12.51 6.60 -26.80
N ILE A 132 13.47 5.69 -26.93
CA ILE A 132 14.91 6.00 -26.81
C ILE A 132 15.57 5.53 -28.10
#